data_AF-A0ABD5DUI3-F1
#
_entry.id   AF-A0ABD5DUI3-F1
#
_cell.length_a   1.000
_cell.length_b   1.000
_cell.length_c   1.000
_cell.angle_alpha   90.00
_cell.angle_beta   90.00
_cell.angle_gamma   90.00
#
_symmetry.space_group_name_H-M   'P 1'
#
loop_
_entity.id
_entity.type
_entity.pdbx_description
1 polymer ?
#
loop_
_entity_poly.entity_id
_entity_poly.type
_entity_poly.pdbx_seq_one_letter_code
_entity_poly.pdbx_strand_id
1 'polypeptide(L)'
;HITSLLYGGGTPLTNSAGVPWTAAYIDTIGEPTADLRSNVAAEARAKIVYERLINVTDDPGVKDALAFLMTREAAHQLSFEKALQSIRNNYPPGKL
;
A
#
# COMPACT_ATOMS: atom_id res chain seq x y z
N HIS A 1 3.13 -18.67 -21.20
CA HIS A 1 2.32 -17.78 -20.33
C HIS A 1 2.12 -16.46 -21.06
N ILE A 2 0.88 -15.96 -21.23
CA ILE A 2 0.57 -14.81 -22.11
C ILE A 2 1.33 -13.54 -21.71
N THR A 3 1.56 -13.33 -20.41
CA THR A 3 2.31 -12.16 -19.91
C THR A 3 3.76 -12.11 -20.41
N SER A 4 4.45 -13.24 -20.59
CA SER A 4 5.83 -13.25 -21.11
C SER A 4 5.91 -12.75 -22.54
N LEU A 5 4.88 -12.99 -23.36
CA LEU A 5 4.79 -12.49 -24.73
C LEU A 5 4.50 -10.97 -24.77
N LEU A 6 3.55 -10.51 -23.95
CA LEU A 6 3.18 -9.09 -23.90
C LEU A 6 4.27 -8.19 -23.32
N TYR A 7 5.01 -8.68 -22.32
CA TYR A 7 5.94 -7.86 -21.53
C TYR A 7 7.40 -8.26 -21.68
N GLY A 8 7.74 -9.16 -22.62
CA GLY A 8 9.11 -9.57 -22.90
C GLY A 8 9.82 -10.23 -21.70
N GLY A 9 9.05 -10.86 -20.80
CA GLY A 9 9.57 -11.44 -19.56
C GLY A 9 9.81 -10.45 -18.41
N GLY A 10 9.50 -9.16 -18.60
CA GLY A 10 9.55 -8.14 -17.55
C GLY A 10 8.31 -8.13 -16.65
N THR A 11 8.37 -7.32 -15.58
CA THR A 11 7.27 -7.12 -14.64
C THR A 11 6.20 -6.19 -15.22
N PRO A 12 4.93 -6.64 -15.36
CA PRO A 12 3.86 -5.78 -15.84
C PRO A 12 3.27 -4.88 -14.76
N LEU A 13 2.66 -3.76 -15.18
CA LEU A 13 1.82 -2.91 -14.32
C LEU A 13 0.40 -3.50 -14.19
N THR A 14 0.31 -4.74 -13.71
CA THR A 14 -0.95 -5.45 -13.48
C THR A 14 -0.95 -6.09 -12.09
N ASN A 15 -2.12 -6.33 -11.51
CA ASN A 15 -2.22 -7.15 -10.30
C ASN A 15 -2.02 -8.65 -10.60
N SER A 16 -2.06 -9.50 -9.57
CA SER A 16 -1.87 -10.96 -9.70
C SER A 16 -2.94 -11.69 -10.53
N ALA A 17 -4.07 -11.04 -10.80
CA ALA A 17 -5.12 -11.54 -11.68
C ALA A 17 -5.01 -11.01 -13.13
N GLY A 18 -3.94 -10.26 -13.45
CA GLY A 18 -3.71 -9.69 -14.78
C GLY A 18 -4.52 -8.42 -15.09
N VAL A 19 -5.16 -7.82 -14.09
CA VAL A 19 -5.90 -6.56 -14.27
C VAL A 19 -4.91 -5.39 -14.25
N PRO A 20 -4.91 -4.51 -15.26
CA PRO A 20 -4.04 -3.33 -15.28
C PRO A 20 -4.23 -2.44 -14.05
N TRP A 21 -3.13 -1.85 -13.59
CA TRP A 21 -3.21 -0.77 -12.61
C TRP A 21 -4.03 0.40 -13.19
N THR A 22 -4.84 1.04 -12.35
CA THR A 22 -5.60 2.24 -12.73
C THR A 22 -5.57 3.26 -11.60
N ALA A 23 -5.84 4.52 -11.94
CA ALA A 23 -5.99 5.60 -10.97
C ALA A 23 -7.16 5.39 -9.99
N ALA A 24 -8.06 4.43 -10.24
CA ALA A 24 -9.15 4.10 -9.32
C ALA A 24 -8.66 3.51 -7.98
N TYR A 25 -7.38 3.13 -7.87
CA TYR A 25 -6.77 2.71 -6.61
C TYR A 25 -6.25 3.87 -5.75
N ILE A 26 -6.27 5.10 -6.28
CA ILE A 26 -5.87 6.29 -5.54
C ILE A 26 -7.08 6.81 -4.77
N ASP A 27 -6.95 6.91 -3.44
CA ASP A 27 -7.99 7.43 -2.55
C ASP A 27 -7.53 8.76 -1.97
N THR A 28 -8.02 9.84 -2.57
CA THR A 28 -7.80 11.22 -2.12
C THR A 28 -9.03 12.05 -2.43
N ILE A 29 -9.40 12.91 -1.49
CA ILE A 29 -10.49 13.88 -1.66
C ILE A 29 -10.01 15.33 -1.53
N GLY A 30 -8.70 15.54 -1.40
CA GLY A 30 -8.10 16.85 -1.18
C GLY A 30 -8.31 17.40 0.22
N GLU A 31 -8.73 16.55 1.17
CA GLU A 31 -8.86 16.90 2.59
C GLU A 31 -7.78 16.17 3.37
N PRO A 32 -6.77 16.88 3.93
CA PRO A 32 -5.60 16.25 4.53
C PRO A 32 -5.89 15.23 5.64
N THR A 33 -6.92 15.45 6.47
CA THR A 33 -7.18 14.54 7.59
C THR A 33 -7.84 13.23 7.15
N ALA A 34 -8.65 13.25 6.09
CA ALA A 34 -9.23 12.08 5.45
C ALA A 34 -8.15 11.34 4.66
N ASP A 35 -7.37 12.06 3.85
CA ASP A 35 -6.30 11.48 3.02
C ASP A 35 -5.23 10.80 3.88
N LEU A 36 -4.85 11.38 5.03
CA LEU A 36 -3.93 10.72 5.97
C LEU A 36 -4.50 9.43 6.57
N ARG A 37 -5.81 9.35 6.82
CA ARG A 37 -6.47 8.10 7.27
C ARG A 37 -6.51 7.06 6.16
N SER A 38 -6.78 7.48 4.93
CA SER A 38 -6.71 6.61 3.75
C SER A 38 -5.30 6.06 3.56
N ASN A 39 -4.25 6.88 3.77
CA ASN A 39 -2.85 6.44 3.74
C ASN A 39 -2.54 5.42 4.84
N VAL A 40 -2.93 5.68 6.10
CA VAL A 40 -2.77 4.71 7.20
C VAL A 40 -3.41 3.36 6.86
N ALA A 41 -4.62 3.39 6.29
CA ALA A 41 -5.30 2.17 5.86
C ALA A 41 -4.60 1.48 4.67
N ALA A 42 -4.01 2.24 3.75
CA ALA A 42 -3.25 1.71 2.63
C ALA A 42 -1.99 0.97 3.11
N GLU A 43 -1.22 1.53 4.04
CA GLU A 43 -0.04 0.90 4.62
C GLU A 43 -0.38 -0.42 5.33
N ALA A 44 -1.47 -0.43 6.12
CA ALA A 44 -1.94 -1.65 6.77
C ALA A 44 -2.31 -2.76 5.77
N ARG A 45 -2.97 -2.40 4.65
CA ARG A 45 -3.30 -3.36 3.58
C ARG A 45 -2.04 -3.88 2.88
N ALA A 46 -1.08 -3.01 2.57
CA ALA A 46 0.18 -3.40 1.94
C ALA A 46 0.97 -4.38 2.83
N LYS A 47 1.11 -4.07 4.12
CA LYS A 47 1.73 -4.96 5.12
C LYS A 47 1.12 -6.37 5.11
N ILE A 48 -0.21 -6.47 5.12
CA ILE A 48 -0.92 -7.76 5.12
C ILE A 48 -0.65 -8.55 3.83
N VAL A 49 -0.52 -7.88 2.69
CA VAL A 49 -0.16 -8.54 1.43
C VAL A 49 1.24 -9.15 1.53
N TYR A 50 2.24 -8.42 2.05
CA TYR A 50 3.58 -8.99 2.23
C TYR A 50 3.61 -10.16 3.20
N GLU A 51 2.85 -10.08 4.29
CA GLU A 51 2.72 -11.17 5.26
C GLU A 51 2.18 -12.45 4.61
N ARG A 52 1.18 -12.32 3.73
CA ARG A 52 0.66 -13.44 2.93
C ARG A 52 1.69 -13.95 1.92
N LEU A 53 2.44 -13.05 1.27
CA LEU A 53 3.46 -13.42 0.28
C LEU A 53 4.63 -14.21 0.91
N ILE A 54 5.04 -13.86 2.13
CA ILE A 54 6.07 -14.60 2.87
C ILE A 54 5.66 -16.07 3.10
N ASN A 55 4.37 -16.32 3.31
CA ASN A 55 3.83 -17.65 3.58
C ASN A 55 3.66 -18.53 2.32
N VAL A 56 3.89 -18.00 1.12
CA VAL A 56 3.72 -18.74 -0.16
C VAL A 56 5.02 -18.90 -0.95
N THR A 57 6.16 -18.65 -0.30
CA THR A 57 7.49 -18.84 -0.88
C THR A 57 8.43 -19.47 0.14
N ASP A 58 9.46 -20.15 -0.32
CA ASP A 58 10.56 -20.65 0.50
C ASP A 58 11.91 -19.99 0.16
N ASP A 59 11.93 -19.11 -0.84
CA ASP A 59 13.15 -18.41 -1.22
C ASP A 59 13.58 -17.43 -0.11
N PRO A 60 14.79 -17.58 0.44
CA PRO A 60 15.25 -16.76 1.56
C PRO A 60 15.46 -15.29 1.18
N GLY A 61 15.87 -15.01 -0.06
CA GLY A 61 16.07 -13.63 -0.53
C GLY A 61 14.75 -12.90 -0.72
N VAL A 62 13.72 -13.59 -1.21
CA VAL A 62 12.36 -13.04 -1.31
C VAL A 62 11.80 -12.76 0.09
N LYS A 63 11.98 -13.67 1.05
CA LYS A 63 11.53 -13.46 2.43
C LYS A 63 12.20 -12.26 3.08
N ASP A 64 13.51 -12.09 2.90
CA ASP A 64 14.26 -10.95 3.43
C ASP A 64 13.76 -9.61 2.85
N ALA A 65 13.57 -9.55 1.52
CA ALA A 65 13.03 -8.38 0.85
C ALA A 65 11.62 -8.02 1.34
N LEU A 66 10.73 -9.02 1.46
CA LEU A 66 9.36 -8.81 1.95
C LEU A 66 9.34 -8.40 3.43
N ALA A 67 10.24 -8.94 4.26
CA ALA A 67 10.37 -8.55 5.65
C ALA A 67 10.81 -7.08 5.76
N PHE A 68 11.81 -6.67 4.98
CA PHE A 68 12.23 -5.26 4.90
C PHE A 68 11.05 -4.36 4.53
N LEU A 69 10.33 -4.67 3.45
CA LEU A 69 9.16 -3.88 3.02
C LEU A 69 8.08 -3.82 4.11
N MET A 70 7.80 -4.93 4.80
CA MET A 70 6.84 -4.96 5.90
C MET A 70 7.22 -4.01 7.05
N THR A 71 8.52 -3.92 7.40
CA THR A 71 8.98 -2.95 8.41
C THR A 71 8.84 -1.50 7.95
N ARG A 72 8.95 -1.26 6.63
CA ARG A 72 8.74 0.07 6.04
C ARG A 72 7.28 0.50 6.13
N GLU A 73 6.32 -0.38 5.83
CA GLU A 73 4.90 -0.01 5.91
C GLU A 73 4.51 0.34 7.35
N ALA A 74 5.07 -0.35 8.35
CA ALA A 74 4.88 0.00 9.77
C ALA A 74 5.46 1.38 10.10
N ALA A 75 6.63 1.72 9.55
CA ALA A 75 7.25 3.03 9.73
C ALA A 75 6.48 4.16 9.02
N HIS A 76 5.93 3.88 7.84
CA HIS A 76 5.06 4.80 7.10
C HIS A 76 3.75 5.03 7.84
N GLN A 77 3.10 3.96 8.32
CA GLN A 77 1.88 4.05 9.13
C GLN A 77 2.10 4.96 10.35
N LEU A 78 3.18 4.73 11.11
CA LEU A 78 3.52 5.58 12.25
C LEU A 78 3.76 7.05 11.85
N SER A 79 4.39 7.28 10.71
CA SER A 79 4.64 8.64 10.20
C SER A 79 3.33 9.35 9.83
N PHE A 80 2.40 8.67 9.17
CA PHE A 80 1.09 9.23 8.83
C PHE A 80 0.21 9.45 10.06
N GLU A 81 0.22 8.54 11.03
CA GLU A 81 -0.47 8.72 12.31
C GLU A 81 0.05 9.95 13.06
N LYS A 82 1.38 10.13 13.11
CA LYS A 82 2.00 11.33 13.70
C LYS A 82 1.61 12.61 12.95
N ALA A 83 1.59 12.57 11.62
CA ALA A 83 1.16 13.70 10.80
C ALA A 83 -0.33 14.03 11.04
N LEU A 84 -1.18 13.02 11.20
CA LEU A 84 -2.59 13.23 11.51
C LEU A 84 -2.79 13.83 12.91
N GLN A 85 -2.03 13.35 13.89
CA GLN A 85 -2.07 13.85 15.27
C GLN A 85 -1.53 15.27 15.43
N SER A 86 -0.67 15.74 14.52
CA SER A 86 -0.14 17.11 14.56
C SER A 86 -1.14 18.17 14.08
N ILE A 87 -2.23 17.76 13.40
CA ILE A 87 -3.29 18.65 12.94
C ILE A 87 -4.26 18.93 14.11
N ARG A 88 -4.47 20.21 14.43
CA ARG A 88 -5.47 20.61 15.44
C ARG A 88 -6.88 20.32 14.92
N ASN A 89 -7.72 19.70 15.74
CA ASN A 89 -9.07 19.28 15.36
C ASN A 89 -9.05 18.40 14.10
N ASN A 90 -8.22 17.35 14.09
CA ASN A 90 -7.97 16.46 12.95
C ASN A 90 -9.15 15.56 12.53
N TYR A 91 -10.37 15.88 12.96
CA TYR A 91 -11.58 15.25 12.49
C TYR A 91 -12.39 16.31 11.72
N PRO A 92 -12.79 16.06 10.46
CA PRO A 92 -13.51 17.04 9.67
C PRO A 92 -14.76 17.51 10.41
N PRO A 93 -14.93 18.83 10.62
CA PRO A 93 -16.16 19.34 11.22
C PRO A 93 -17.32 19.11 10.25
N GLY A 94 -18.44 18.61 10.77
CA GLY A 94 -19.68 18.57 9.99
C GLY A 94 -20.10 19.99 9.60
N LYS A 95 -20.48 20.18 8.34
CA LYS A 95 -21.24 21.34 7.91
C LYS A 95 -22.68 20.86 7.72
N LEU A 96 -23.60 21.38 8.53
CA LEU A 96 -25.04 21.25 8.31
C LEU A 96 -25.47 22.22 7.20
#